data_AF-A0A0F4PXH6-F1
#
_entry.id   AF-A0A0F4PXH6-F1
#
_cell.length_a   1.000
_cell.length_b   1.000
_cell.length_c   1.000
_cell.angle_alpha   90.00
_cell.angle_beta   90.00
_cell.angle_gamma   90.00
#
_symmetry.space_group_name_H-M   'P 1'
#
loop_
_entity.id
_entity.type
_entity.pdbx_description
1 polymer ?
#
loop_
_entity_poly.entity_id
_entity_poly.type
_entity_poly.pdbx_seq_one_letter_code
_entity_poly.pdbx_strand_id
1 'polypeptide(L)'
;MFEIYYQSKIPTIGWDFYITIAITLSLVFSFFFLKRLYEDKLKLSNLMDFRLLYSLVLLYLAINIYAYCERIERIDRIESGELVSVEGIITDLKTEKVNSRSESFKVGKVSFEYNDFITSGMFFANRAHDSKVIKEGNRVKITYLPEGDDNLIFEIKVFKPNVK
;
A
#
# COMPACT_ATOMS: atom_id res chain seq x y z
N MET A 1 -16.96 16.71 20.00
CA MET A 1 -15.84 15.83 20.42
C MET A 1 -15.29 15.15 19.18
N PHE A 2 -14.00 14.83 19.12
CA PHE A 2 -13.45 14.05 18.01
C PHE A 2 -13.63 12.56 18.29
N GLU A 3 -14.23 11.84 17.34
CA GLU A 3 -14.39 10.39 17.38
C GLU A 3 -13.56 9.73 16.28
N ILE A 4 -12.98 8.56 16.57
CA ILE A 4 -12.21 7.80 15.59
C ILE A 4 -13.18 7.24 14.54
N TYR A 5 -12.98 7.62 13.28
CA TYR A 5 -13.67 7.03 12.14
C TYR A 5 -12.85 5.90 11.52
N TYR A 6 -11.55 6.13 11.38
CA TYR A 6 -10.63 5.17 10.79
C TYR A 6 -9.31 5.18 11.55
N GLN A 7 -8.74 4.00 11.73
CA GLN A 7 -7.39 3.83 12.21
C GLN A 7 -6.76 2.64 11.49
N SER A 8 -5.63 2.89 10.85
CA SER A 8 -4.79 1.88 10.23
C SER A 8 -4.38 0.85 11.25
N LYS A 9 -4.46 -0.43 10.85
CA LYS A 9 -3.88 -1.53 11.62
C LYS A 9 -2.50 -1.79 11.08
N ILE A 10 -1.49 -1.67 11.95
CA ILE A 10 -0.12 -2.07 11.60
C ILE A 10 -0.16 -3.58 11.39
N PRO A 11 0.09 -4.05 10.16
CA PRO A 11 0.13 -5.47 9.87
C PRO A 11 1.38 -6.08 10.48
N THR A 12 1.22 -7.21 11.17
CA THR A 12 2.36 -8.00 11.64
C THR A 12 3.13 -8.57 10.45
N ILE A 13 4.46 -8.50 10.51
CA ILE A 13 5.34 -9.20 9.59
C ILE A 13 5.07 -10.69 9.72
N GLY A 14 4.55 -11.31 8.65
CA GLY A 14 4.24 -12.73 8.64
C GLY A 14 5.43 -13.59 8.23
N TRP A 15 5.23 -14.90 8.30
CA TRP A 15 6.17 -15.91 7.79
C TRP A 15 6.30 -15.88 6.26
N ASP A 16 5.36 -15.25 5.57
CA ASP A 16 5.28 -15.12 4.11
C ASP A 16 6.54 -14.46 3.53
N PHE A 17 7.12 -13.46 4.20
CA PHE A 17 8.37 -12.85 3.76
C PHE A 17 9.55 -13.81 3.76
N TYR A 18 9.77 -14.49 4.89
CA TYR A 18 10.87 -15.45 5.04
C TYR A 18 10.73 -16.63 4.08
N ILE A 19 9.48 -17.10 3.87
CA ILE A 19 9.16 -18.12 2.87
C ILE A 19 9.51 -17.63 1.46
N THR A 20 9.16 -16.38 1.11
CA THR A 20 9.46 -15.80 -0.21
C THR A 20 10.97 -15.70 -0.45
N ILE A 21 11.75 -15.29 0.55
CA ILE A 21 13.22 -15.28 0.48
C ILE A 21 13.76 -16.70 0.29
N ALA A 22 13.30 -17.66 1.09
CA ALA A 22 13.74 -19.05 1.01
C ALA A 22 13.45 -19.68 -0.36
N ILE A 23 12.26 -19.44 -0.92
CA ILE A 23 11.89 -19.88 -2.28
C ILE A 23 12.81 -19.22 -3.32
N THR A 24 13.05 -17.92 -3.20
CA THR A 24 13.91 -17.19 -4.15
C THR A 24 15.33 -17.75 -4.14
N LEU A 25 15.92 -17.95 -2.96
CA LEU A 25 17.26 -18.55 -2.83
C LEU A 25 17.28 -19.98 -3.39
N SER A 26 16.27 -20.79 -3.05
CA SER A 26 16.14 -22.15 -3.57
C SER A 26 16.09 -22.19 -5.10
N LEU A 27 15.34 -21.28 -5.73
CA LEU A 27 15.28 -21.14 -7.18
C LEU A 27 16.62 -20.74 -7.79
N VAL A 28 17.36 -19.82 -7.16
CA VAL A 28 18.71 -19.40 -7.58
C VAL A 28 19.67 -20.59 -7.56
N PHE A 29 19.73 -21.33 -6.45
CA PHE A 29 20.62 -22.49 -6.33
C PHE A 29 20.22 -23.66 -7.24
N SER A 30 18.93 -23.78 -7.56
CA SER A 30 18.41 -24.87 -8.39
C SER A 30 18.46 -24.60 -9.89
N PHE A 31 19.09 -23.50 -10.34
CA PHE A 31 19.10 -23.08 -11.75
C PHE A 31 19.47 -24.21 -12.73
N PHE A 32 20.62 -24.87 -12.52
CA PHE A 32 21.11 -25.91 -13.43
C PHE A 32 20.19 -27.14 -13.45
N PHE A 33 19.64 -27.51 -12.29
CA PHE A 33 18.70 -28.63 -12.17
C PHE A 33 17.39 -28.33 -12.89
N LEU A 34 16.83 -27.13 -12.68
CA LEU A 34 15.60 -26.68 -13.33
C LEU A 34 15.76 -26.56 -14.84
N LYS A 35 16.92 -26.04 -15.29
CA LYS A 35 17.26 -25.97 -16.72
C LYS A 35 17.24 -27.36 -17.34
N ARG A 36 17.89 -28.34 -16.70
CA ARG A 36 17.94 -29.71 -17.19
C ARG A 36 16.54 -30.34 -17.24
N LEU A 37 15.74 -30.19 -16.19
CA LEU A 37 14.35 -30.69 -16.18
C LEU A 37 13.50 -30.04 -17.28
N TYR A 38 13.69 -28.76 -17.52
CA TYR A 38 12.99 -28.05 -18.59
C TYR A 38 13.34 -28.61 -19.97
N GLU A 39 14.64 -28.80 -20.23
CA GLU A 39 15.14 -29.39 -21.47
C GLU A 39 14.73 -30.86 -21.66
N ASP A 40 14.70 -31.65 -20.58
CA ASP A 40 14.42 -33.09 -20.62
C ASP A 40 12.91 -33.40 -20.69
N LYS A 41 12.05 -32.62 -20.02
CA LYS A 41 10.62 -32.95 -19.84
C LYS A 41 9.62 -31.98 -20.46
N LEU A 42 10.00 -30.71 -20.61
CA LEU A 42 9.07 -29.61 -20.92
C LEU A 42 9.35 -28.94 -22.27
N LYS A 43 10.35 -29.39 -23.00
CA LYS A 43 10.69 -28.96 -24.37
C LYS A 43 9.64 -29.41 -25.41
N LEU A 44 8.36 -29.42 -25.03
CA LEU A 44 7.26 -29.99 -25.79
C LEU A 44 6.74 -29.07 -26.91
N SER A 45 7.16 -27.79 -26.98
CA SER A 45 6.56 -26.86 -27.96
C SER A 45 7.39 -25.65 -28.39
N ASN A 46 8.65 -25.48 -27.98
CA ASN A 46 9.52 -24.37 -28.43
C ASN A 46 8.96 -22.95 -28.20
N LEU A 47 7.94 -22.78 -27.35
CA LEU A 47 7.20 -21.52 -27.22
C LEU A 47 7.96 -20.41 -26.46
N MET A 48 8.93 -20.73 -25.60
CA MET A 48 9.64 -19.70 -24.81
C MET A 48 11.04 -20.17 -24.35
N ASP A 49 12.04 -19.28 -24.35
CA ASP A 49 13.38 -19.56 -23.82
C ASP A 49 13.32 -19.73 -22.29
N PHE A 50 13.89 -20.83 -21.78
CA PHE A 50 14.01 -21.09 -20.33
C PHE A 50 14.65 -19.90 -19.59
N ARG A 51 15.67 -19.28 -20.17
CA ARG A 51 16.35 -18.13 -19.55
C ARG A 51 15.41 -16.96 -19.36
N LEU A 52 14.57 -16.70 -20.37
CA LEU A 52 13.57 -15.64 -20.33
C LEU A 52 12.51 -15.94 -19.26
N LEU A 53 11.94 -17.15 -19.27
CA LEU A 53 10.97 -17.58 -18.25
C LEU A 53 11.54 -17.45 -16.83
N TYR A 54 12.75 -17.99 -16.62
CA TYR A 54 13.41 -17.96 -15.33
C TYR A 54 13.70 -16.52 -14.87
N SER A 55 14.15 -15.66 -15.77
CA SER A 55 14.37 -14.24 -15.46
C SER A 55 13.09 -13.50 -15.08
N LEU A 56 11.95 -13.79 -15.73
CA LEU A 56 10.66 -13.21 -15.36
C LEU A 56 10.20 -13.65 -13.98
N VAL A 57 10.40 -14.93 -13.63
CA VAL A 57 10.07 -15.43 -12.28
C VAL A 57 10.94 -14.76 -11.23
N LEU A 58 12.25 -14.63 -11.47
CA LEU A 58 13.15 -13.94 -10.54
C LEU A 58 12.80 -12.45 -10.40
N LEU A 59 12.47 -11.78 -11.51
CA LEU A 59 12.04 -10.39 -11.48
C LEU A 59 10.75 -10.22 -10.67
N TYR A 60 9.77 -11.10 -10.87
CA TYR A 60 8.54 -11.11 -10.08
C TYR A 60 8.83 -11.28 -8.57
N LEU A 61 9.70 -12.21 -8.20
CA LEU A 61 10.08 -12.41 -6.80
C LEU A 61 10.82 -11.20 -6.23
N ALA A 62 11.72 -10.59 -7.00
CA ALA A 62 12.44 -9.38 -6.59
C ALA A 62 11.48 -8.21 -6.34
N ILE A 63 10.48 -7.99 -7.20
CA ILE A 63 9.44 -6.97 -7.01
C ILE A 63 8.67 -7.23 -5.71
N ASN A 64 8.30 -8.49 -5.42
CA ASN A 64 7.59 -8.83 -4.18
C ASN A 64 8.45 -8.57 -2.94
N ILE A 65 9.74 -8.93 -2.98
CA ILE A 65 10.67 -8.65 -1.88
C ILE A 65 10.81 -7.15 -1.67
N TYR A 66 10.98 -6.38 -2.75
CA TYR A 66 11.08 -4.93 -2.69
C TYR A 66 9.84 -4.28 -2.04
N ALA A 67 8.64 -4.67 -2.50
CA ALA A 67 7.39 -4.18 -1.92
C ALA A 67 7.25 -4.54 -0.43
N TYR A 68 7.79 -5.69 -0.02
CA TYR A 68 7.82 -6.08 1.39
C TYR A 68 8.79 -5.22 2.21
N CYS A 69 9.98 -4.94 1.68
CA CYS A 69 10.94 -4.05 2.32
C CYS A 69 10.36 -2.64 2.53
N GLU A 70 9.73 -2.05 1.50
CA GLU A 70 9.04 -0.75 1.64
C GLU A 70 7.97 -0.79 2.74
N ARG A 71 7.24 -1.90 2.87
CA ARG A 71 6.25 -2.05 3.94
C ARG A 71 6.90 -2.06 5.33
N ILE A 72 8.02 -2.76 5.51
CA ILE A 72 8.76 -2.79 6.77
C ILE A 72 9.28 -1.40 7.11
N GLU A 73 9.87 -0.70 6.16
CA GLU A 73 10.38 0.66 6.35
C GLU A 73 9.28 1.61 6.82
N ARG A 74 8.10 1.57 6.19
CA ARG A 74 6.95 2.37 6.65
C ARG A 74 6.48 2.02 8.05
N ILE A 75 6.52 0.73 8.44
CA ILE A 75 6.18 0.31 9.81
C ILE A 75 7.18 0.91 10.81
N ASP A 76 8.48 0.80 10.52
CA ASP A 76 9.53 1.34 11.38
C ASP A 76 9.41 2.86 11.55
N ARG A 77 9.09 3.59 10.47
CA ARG A 77 8.79 5.03 10.51
C ARG A 77 7.56 5.38 11.35
N ILE A 78 6.53 4.54 11.31
CA ILE A 78 5.33 4.71 12.16
C ILE A 78 5.68 4.46 13.64
N GLU A 79 6.42 3.39 13.94
CA GLU A 79 6.79 3.00 15.31
C GLU A 79 7.80 3.96 15.95
N SER A 80 8.69 4.55 15.15
CA SER A 80 9.63 5.60 15.58
C SER A 80 8.96 6.96 15.80
N GLY A 81 7.67 7.11 15.43
CA GLY A 81 6.87 8.29 15.74
C GLY A 81 6.91 9.38 14.68
N GLU A 82 7.21 9.06 13.42
CA GLU A 82 7.20 10.04 12.31
C GLU A 82 5.79 10.48 11.87
N LEU A 83 4.73 9.98 12.51
CA LEU A 83 3.37 10.38 12.22
C LEU A 83 3.11 11.84 12.60
N VAL A 84 2.55 12.60 11.66
CA VAL A 84 2.15 14.00 11.84
C VAL A 84 0.63 14.10 11.94
N SER A 85 0.11 15.08 12.66
CA SER A 85 -1.33 15.34 12.77
C SER A 85 -1.68 16.74 12.28
N VAL A 86 -2.76 16.84 11.50
CA VAL A 86 -3.38 18.12 11.11
C VAL A 86 -4.85 18.11 11.47
N GLU A 87 -5.35 19.23 12.00
CA GLU A 87 -6.77 19.46 12.26
C GLU A 87 -7.27 20.60 11.37
N GLY A 88 -8.46 20.45 10.82
CA GLY A 88 -9.08 21.50 10.04
C GLY A 88 -10.38 21.07 9.38
N ILE A 89 -10.80 21.87 8.42
CA ILE A 89 -11.97 21.61 7.59
C ILE A 89 -11.49 21.02 6.26
N ILE A 90 -12.18 19.99 5.79
CA ILE A 90 -11.94 19.42 4.45
C ILE A 90 -12.34 20.46 3.41
N THR A 91 -11.40 20.77 2.54
CA THR A 91 -11.55 21.71 1.43
C THR A 91 -11.01 21.14 0.12
N ASP A 92 -11.38 21.72 -1.01
CA ASP A 92 -10.90 21.34 -2.34
C ASP A 92 -11.12 19.84 -2.66
N LEU A 93 -12.23 19.25 -2.21
CA LEU A 93 -12.51 17.84 -2.48
C LEU A 93 -12.72 17.58 -3.97
N LYS A 94 -11.88 16.73 -4.55
CA LYS A 94 -12.00 16.24 -5.92
C LYS A 94 -12.12 14.72 -5.91
N THR A 95 -12.93 14.20 -6.83
CA THR A 95 -13.08 12.76 -7.05
C THR A 95 -12.99 12.51 -8.53
N GLU A 96 -12.04 11.68 -8.93
CA GLU A 96 -11.86 11.26 -10.31
C GLU A 96 -12.19 9.77 -10.44
N LYS A 97 -12.99 9.41 -11.44
CA LYS A 97 -13.37 8.04 -11.76
C LYS A 97 -13.00 7.75 -13.20
N VAL A 98 -11.76 7.32 -13.44
CA VAL A 98 -11.31 6.91 -14.78
C VAL A 98 -11.19 5.38 -14.85
N ASN A 99 -10.30 4.78 -14.05
CA ASN A 99 -10.10 3.32 -13.99
C ASN A 99 -10.12 2.77 -12.55
N SER A 100 -9.62 3.56 -11.61
CA SER A 100 -9.80 3.41 -10.16
C SER A 100 -10.21 4.78 -9.61
N ARG A 101 -10.91 4.80 -8.48
CA ARG A 101 -11.33 6.07 -7.87
C ARG A 101 -10.12 6.67 -7.16
N SER A 102 -9.77 7.88 -7.58
CA SER A 102 -8.86 8.76 -6.84
C SER A 102 -9.68 9.82 -6.14
N GLU A 103 -9.35 10.09 -4.88
CA GLU A 103 -9.89 11.23 -4.15
C GLU A 103 -8.74 12.08 -3.62
N SER A 104 -8.87 13.39 -3.78
CA SER A 104 -7.93 14.35 -3.23
C SER A 104 -8.66 15.44 -2.48
N PHE A 105 -8.11 15.93 -1.38
CA PHE A 105 -8.66 17.05 -0.62
C PHE A 105 -7.58 17.70 0.23
N LYS A 106 -7.90 18.85 0.83
CA LYS A 106 -7.02 19.56 1.75
C LYS A 106 -7.61 19.68 3.14
N VAL A 107 -6.73 19.68 4.14
CA VAL A 107 -7.06 20.06 5.51
C VAL A 107 -6.05 21.11 5.96
N GLY A 108 -6.52 22.35 6.11
CA GLY A 108 -5.63 23.50 6.33
C GLY A 108 -4.72 23.72 5.11
N LYS A 109 -3.40 23.51 5.28
CA LYS A 109 -2.40 23.65 4.21
C LYS A 109 -1.90 22.32 3.65
N VAL A 110 -2.36 21.20 4.21
CA VAL A 110 -1.89 19.86 3.83
C VAL A 110 -2.84 19.27 2.79
N SER A 111 -2.28 18.74 1.71
CA SER A 111 -3.02 18.05 0.64
C SER A 111 -2.93 16.55 0.84
N PHE A 112 -4.04 15.87 0.66
CA PHE A 112 -4.16 14.42 0.71
C PHE A 112 -4.65 13.93 -0.63
N GLU A 113 -4.07 12.85 -1.11
CA GLU A 113 -4.50 12.12 -2.29
C GLU A 113 -4.38 10.63 -2.00
N TYR A 114 -5.40 9.87 -2.40
CA TYR A 114 -5.34 8.41 -2.38
C TYR A 114 -6.09 7.83 -3.55
N ASN A 115 -5.71 6.60 -3.89
CA ASN A 115 -6.34 5.80 -4.91
C ASN A 115 -6.73 4.45 -4.30
N ASP A 116 -7.95 3.99 -4.60
CA ASP A 116 -8.48 2.77 -3.99
C ASP A 116 -7.65 1.50 -4.30
N PHE A 117 -6.88 1.50 -5.39
CA PHE A 117 -6.04 0.38 -5.81
C PHE A 117 -4.55 0.57 -5.47
N ILE A 118 -3.99 1.74 -5.75
CA ILE A 118 -2.55 1.99 -5.61
C ILE A 118 -2.16 2.21 -4.15
N THR A 119 -3.00 2.91 -3.38
CA THR A 119 -2.69 3.18 -1.97
C THR A 119 -2.58 1.85 -1.22
N SER A 120 -1.51 1.68 -0.43
CA SER A 120 -1.30 0.49 0.38
C SER A 120 -2.50 0.21 1.29
N GLY A 121 -2.85 -1.06 1.47
CA GLY A 121 -3.92 -1.49 2.38
C GLY A 121 -3.67 -1.12 3.85
N MET A 122 -2.43 -0.74 4.19
CA MET A 122 -2.09 -0.20 5.50
C MET A 122 -2.70 1.18 5.74
N PHE A 123 -2.90 1.99 4.70
CA PHE A 123 -3.40 3.36 4.83
C PHE A 123 -4.84 3.48 4.37
N PHE A 124 -5.48 4.57 4.81
CA PHE A 124 -6.83 4.89 4.39
C PHE A 124 -6.89 5.13 2.88
N ALA A 125 -7.84 4.45 2.25
CA ALA A 125 -8.43 4.83 1.00
C ALA A 125 -9.92 4.48 1.09
N ASN A 126 -10.78 5.24 0.43
CA ASN A 126 -12.23 5.12 0.52
C ASN A 126 -12.78 3.94 -0.33
N ARG A 127 -12.22 2.76 -0.11
CA ARG A 127 -12.49 1.52 -0.86
C ARG A 127 -13.91 1.00 -0.67
N ALA A 128 -14.51 1.26 0.49
CA ALA A 128 -15.92 0.94 0.76
C ALA A 128 -16.89 1.92 0.10
N HIS A 129 -16.38 3.02 -0.46
CA HIS A 129 -17.15 4.09 -1.11
C HIS A 129 -18.28 4.68 -0.25
N ASP A 130 -18.14 4.57 1.07
CA ASP A 130 -19.15 4.94 2.05
C ASP A 130 -19.01 6.40 2.51
N SER A 131 -17.81 6.98 2.39
CA SER A 131 -17.40 7.92 3.43
C SER A 131 -18.31 9.13 3.55
N LYS A 132 -19.19 9.09 4.55
CA LYS A 132 -19.88 10.28 5.06
C LYS A 132 -18.91 11.29 5.68
N VAL A 133 -17.65 10.87 5.87
CA VAL A 133 -16.58 11.57 6.55
C VAL A 133 -15.71 12.41 5.63
N ILE A 134 -15.26 11.88 4.49
CA ILE A 134 -14.52 12.68 3.49
C ILE A 134 -15.54 13.45 2.66
N LYS A 135 -15.92 14.62 3.17
CA LYS A 135 -16.85 15.54 2.52
C LYS A 135 -16.40 16.97 2.76
N GLU A 136 -16.59 17.79 1.74
CA GLU A 136 -16.37 19.24 1.81
C GLU A 136 -17.07 19.84 3.04
N GLY A 137 -16.36 20.67 3.81
CA GLY A 137 -16.89 21.33 4.99
C GLY A 137 -16.86 20.50 6.29
N ASN A 138 -16.54 19.20 6.24
CA ASN A 138 -16.41 18.41 7.46
C ASN A 138 -15.14 18.79 8.23
N ARG A 139 -15.26 18.94 9.56
CA ARG A 139 -14.11 19.16 10.44
C ARG A 139 -13.53 17.81 10.87
N VAL A 140 -12.24 17.63 10.59
CA VAL A 140 -11.50 16.39 10.83
C VAL A 140 -10.15 16.68 11.48
N LYS A 141 -9.62 15.67 12.16
CA LYS A 141 -8.23 15.57 12.58
C LYS A 141 -7.64 14.33 11.93
N ILE A 142 -6.62 14.52 11.11
CA ILE A 142 -5.98 13.47 10.32
C ILE A 142 -4.56 13.26 10.84
N THR A 143 -4.25 12.02 11.19
CA THR A 143 -2.88 11.58 11.46
C THR A 143 -2.36 10.87 10.21
N TYR A 144 -1.18 11.24 9.74
CA TYR A 144 -0.62 10.76 8.48
C TYR A 144 0.89 10.61 8.54
N LEU A 145 1.44 9.78 7.65
CA LEU A 145 2.87 9.63 7.41
C LEU A 145 3.25 10.44 6.17
N PRO A 146 4.13 11.45 6.26
CA PRO A 146 4.64 12.15 5.08
C PRO A 146 5.65 11.25 4.33
N GLU A 147 5.47 11.07 3.02
CA GLU A 147 6.33 10.25 2.16
C GLU A 147 6.51 10.93 0.80
N GLY A 148 7.64 11.62 0.60
CA GLY A 148 7.85 12.44 -0.60
C GLY A 148 6.80 13.55 -0.71
N ASP A 149 6.05 13.56 -1.80
CA ASP A 149 4.94 14.49 -2.04
C ASP A 149 3.60 13.96 -1.50
N ASP A 150 3.55 12.71 -1.04
CA ASP A 150 2.34 12.05 -0.58
C ASP A 150 2.18 12.16 0.95
N ASN A 151 0.91 12.28 1.38
CA ASN A 151 0.54 12.26 2.79
C ASN A 151 -0.35 11.06 3.07
N LEU A 152 0.28 9.96 3.52
CA LEU A 152 -0.38 8.67 3.70
C LEU A 152 -1.21 8.65 4.98
N ILE A 153 -2.53 8.59 4.85
CA ILE A 153 -3.46 8.73 5.98
C ILE A 153 -3.46 7.47 6.85
N PHE A 154 -3.06 7.63 8.11
CA PHE A 154 -3.00 6.57 9.11
C PHE A 154 -4.22 6.56 10.04
N GLU A 155 -4.75 7.73 10.39
CA GLU A 155 -5.92 7.84 11.27
C GLU A 155 -6.79 9.02 10.84
N ILE A 156 -8.10 8.85 10.93
CA ILE A 156 -9.07 9.93 10.73
C ILE A 156 -9.98 9.98 11.95
N LYS A 157 -10.02 11.16 12.58
CA LYS A 157 -10.97 11.51 13.62
C LYS A 157 -11.93 12.59 13.11
N VAL A 158 -13.21 12.46 13.40
CA VAL A 158 -14.26 13.36 12.91
C VAL A 158 -14.83 14.13 14.07
N PHE A 159 -15.02 15.43 13.88
CA PHE A 159 -15.70 16.25 14.87
C PHE A 159 -17.21 15.98 14.81
N LYS A 160 -17.76 15.38 15.86
CA LYS A 160 -19.21 15.38 16.10
C LYS A 160 -19.58 16.56 16.99
N PRO A 161 -20.40 17.51 16.53
CA PRO A 161 -21.00 18.48 17.42
C PRO A 161 -21.89 17.74 18.41
N ASN A 162 -21.82 18.08 19.70
CA ASN A 162 -22.76 17.57 20.70
C ASN A 162 -24.15 18.09 20.31
N VAL A 163 -24.94 17.26 19.64
CA VAL A 163 -26.37 17.50 19.51
C VAL A 163 -26.95 17.15 20.88
N LYS A 164 -27.21 18.18 21.68
CA LYS A 164 -28.07 18.06 22.87
C LYS A 164 -29.52 17.95 22.43
#